data_AF-A0A0A2LFW2-F1
#
_entry.id   AF-A0A0A2LFW2-F1
#
_cell.length_a   1.000
_cell.length_b   1.000
_cell.length_c   1.000
_cell.angle_alpha   90.00
_cell.angle_beta   90.00
_cell.angle_gamma   90.00
#
_symmetry.space_group_name_H-M   'P 1'
#
loop_
_entity.id
_entity.type
_entity.pdbx_description
1 polymer ?
#
loop_
_entity_poly.entity_id
_entity_poly.type
_entity_poly.pdbx_seq_one_letter_code
_entity_poly.pdbx_strand_id
1 'polypeptide(L)'
;MEIRFIERDENSASVTYHRVTKDQKLIFEEAYLETEYTWTLSGYLGKCDLYSMEFSQYRGVSHTIGELSAEYLLDLLNNDYCFDFDYEPKENDILEFVYNYKLPDAKHMPKRINIECWSAFIFTKGKWIFDRYYDVKLKSITQGFIKFL
;
A
#
# COMPACT_ATOMS: atom_id res chain seq x y z
N MET A 1 -11.41 -13.66 9.45
CA MET A 1 -11.40 -12.89 8.19
C MET A 1 -10.25 -13.44 7.38
N GLU A 2 -10.50 -13.91 6.16
CA GLU A 2 -9.46 -14.42 5.27
C GLU A 2 -9.16 -13.33 4.22
N ILE A 3 -7.89 -13.06 3.95
CA ILE A 3 -7.48 -12.07 2.95
C ILE A 3 -6.44 -12.65 2.01
N ARG A 4 -6.41 -12.13 0.77
CA ARG A 4 -5.38 -12.43 -0.22
C ARG A 4 -4.80 -11.17 -0.81
N PHE A 5 -3.50 -11.20 -1.12
CA PHE A 5 -2.80 -10.15 -1.84
C PHE A 5 -2.87 -10.49 -3.32
N ILE A 6 -3.63 -9.68 -4.04
CA ILE A 6 -3.87 -9.86 -5.47
C ILE A 6 -2.96 -8.93 -6.24
N GLU A 7 -2.06 -9.50 -7.05
CA GLU A 7 -1.19 -8.75 -7.95
C GLU A 7 -2.02 -7.92 -8.93
N ARG A 8 -1.63 -6.65 -9.11
CA ARG A 8 -2.25 -5.78 -10.11
C ARG A 8 -1.69 -6.14 -11.48
N ASP A 9 -2.46 -6.93 -12.21
CA ASP A 9 -2.18 -7.27 -13.61
C ASP A 9 -2.07 -5.97 -14.45
N GLU A 10 -1.14 -5.90 -15.42
CA GLU A 10 -0.97 -4.71 -16.29
C GLU A 10 -2.27 -4.35 -17.05
N ASN A 11 -3.19 -5.32 -17.16
CA ASN A 11 -4.52 -5.19 -17.77
C ASN A 11 -5.62 -4.74 -16.79
N SER A 12 -5.31 -4.52 -15.51
CA SER A 12 -6.27 -3.91 -14.59
C SER A 12 -6.52 -2.49 -15.09
N ALA A 13 -7.70 -2.27 -15.68
CA ALA A 13 -8.07 -0.96 -16.19
C ALA A 13 -8.01 0.04 -15.04
N SER A 14 -7.07 0.98 -15.10
CA SER A 14 -7.16 2.17 -14.27
C SER A 14 -8.43 2.89 -14.71
N VAL A 15 -9.47 2.82 -13.88
CA VAL A 15 -10.69 3.58 -14.16
C VAL A 15 -10.29 5.04 -14.03
N THR A 16 -10.07 5.67 -15.18
CA THR A 16 -9.67 7.06 -15.26
C THR A 16 -10.96 7.87 -15.15
N TYR A 17 -11.25 8.37 -13.96
CA TYR A 17 -12.40 9.25 -13.76
C TYR A 17 -12.03 10.62 -14.31
N HIS A 18 -12.58 10.96 -15.47
CA HIS A 18 -12.49 12.33 -15.98
C HIS A 18 -13.11 13.28 -14.95
N ARG A 19 -12.49 14.46 -14.76
CA ARG A 19 -12.99 15.54 -13.89
C ARG A 19 -14.50 15.70 -14.05
N VAL A 20 -15.22 15.23 -13.05
CA VAL A 20 -16.68 15.21 -13.03
C VAL A 20 -17.12 16.63 -12.63
N THR A 21 -18.06 17.23 -13.37
CA THR A 21 -18.44 18.65 -13.19
C THR A 21 -19.02 18.91 -11.79
N LYS A 22 -19.14 20.18 -11.38
CA LYS A 22 -19.70 20.57 -10.07
C LYS A 22 -21.09 19.96 -9.80
N ASP A 23 -21.87 19.73 -10.84
CA ASP A 23 -23.23 19.18 -10.75
C ASP A 23 -23.23 17.65 -10.66
N GLN A 24 -22.24 16.99 -11.25
CA GLN A 24 -22.03 15.54 -11.12
C GLN A 24 -21.31 15.16 -9.81
N LYS A 25 -20.61 16.12 -9.18
CA LYS A 25 -19.97 15.97 -7.85
C LYS A 25 -20.96 15.65 -6.73
N LEU A 26 -22.21 16.12 -6.83
CA LEU A 26 -23.27 15.86 -5.85
C LEU A 26 -23.96 14.51 -6.05
N ILE A 27 -23.84 13.91 -7.23
CA ILE A 27 -24.58 12.70 -7.61
C ILE A 27 -23.88 11.42 -7.12
N PHE A 28 -22.58 11.47 -6.75
CA PHE A 28 -21.88 10.29 -6.24
C PHE A 28 -20.88 10.59 -5.10
N GLU A 29 -21.30 11.27 -4.04
CA GLU A 29 -20.48 11.40 -2.82
C GLU A 29 -19.97 10.02 -2.33
N GLU A 30 -20.81 8.98 -2.42
CA GLU A 30 -20.47 7.61 -2.00
C GLU A 30 -19.35 6.98 -2.83
N ALA A 31 -19.35 7.12 -4.16
CA ALA A 31 -18.29 6.57 -5.01
C ALA A 31 -16.94 7.27 -4.75
N TYR A 32 -16.98 8.57 -4.43
CA TYR A 32 -15.78 9.28 -4.01
C TYR A 32 -15.25 8.75 -2.70
N LEU A 33 -16.10 8.43 -1.73
CA LEU A 33 -15.74 7.87 -0.42
C LEU A 33 -15.27 6.41 -0.46
N GLU A 34 -15.37 5.72 -1.59
CA GLU A 34 -14.89 4.35 -1.71
C GLU A 34 -13.39 4.24 -1.39
N THR A 35 -13.05 3.30 -0.53
CA THR A 35 -11.68 3.05 -0.06
C THR A 35 -11.17 1.71 -0.56
N GLU A 36 -9.85 1.57 -0.55
CA GLU A 36 -9.15 0.33 -0.87
C GLU A 36 -7.90 0.17 -0.03
N TYR A 37 -7.51 -1.09 0.10
CA TYR A 37 -6.22 -1.48 0.63
C TYR A 37 -5.33 -1.86 -0.54
N THR A 38 -4.23 -1.13 -0.72
CA THR A 38 -3.20 -1.43 -1.72
C THR A 38 -1.92 -1.84 -1.04
N TRP A 39 -1.10 -2.61 -1.75
CA TRP A 39 0.22 -3.00 -1.28
C TRP A 39 1.25 -2.82 -2.38
N THR A 40 2.51 -2.58 -1.99
CA THR A 40 3.65 -2.48 -2.91
C THR A 40 4.78 -3.33 -2.36
N LEU A 41 5.29 -4.24 -3.19
CA LEU A 41 6.46 -5.05 -2.89
C LEU A 41 7.69 -4.49 -3.62
N SER A 42 8.74 -4.22 -2.85
CA SER A 42 9.98 -3.64 -3.36
C SER A 42 11.21 -4.42 -2.91
N GLY A 43 12.13 -4.64 -3.83
CA GLY A 43 13.43 -5.24 -3.53
C GLY A 43 14.45 -4.19 -3.13
N TYR A 44 15.29 -4.54 -2.16
CA TYR A 44 16.38 -3.67 -1.70
C TYR A 44 17.57 -3.67 -2.66
N LEU A 45 18.02 -2.48 -3.07
CA LEU A 45 19.17 -2.29 -3.96
C LEU A 45 20.42 -1.74 -3.26
N GLY A 46 20.33 -1.35 -1.99
CA GLY A 46 21.42 -0.70 -1.26
C GLY A 46 20.99 0.55 -0.52
N LYS A 47 21.93 1.24 0.10
CA LYS A 47 21.68 2.55 0.71
C LYS A 47 21.61 3.63 -0.37
N CYS A 48 20.72 4.61 -0.20
CA CYS A 48 20.76 5.84 -0.96
C CYS A 48 21.97 6.67 -0.53
N ASP A 49 22.59 7.33 -1.50
CA ASP A 49 23.60 8.33 -1.20
C ASP A 49 22.87 9.58 -0.67
N LEU A 50 23.19 10.02 0.55
CA LEU A 50 22.49 11.14 1.22
C LEU A 50 22.54 12.46 0.42
N TYR A 51 23.41 12.53 -0.60
CA TYR A 51 23.58 13.68 -1.50
C TYR A 51 22.72 13.61 -2.77
N SER A 52 22.12 12.46 -3.11
CA SER A 52 21.09 12.38 -4.15
C SER A 52 19.73 12.61 -3.49
N MET A 53 19.28 13.87 -3.47
CA MET A 53 18.04 14.35 -2.84
C MET A 53 16.75 13.80 -3.46
N GLU A 54 16.59 12.48 -3.56
CA GLU A 54 15.27 11.85 -3.66
C GLU A 54 14.86 11.48 -2.23
N PHE A 55 14.33 12.48 -1.52
CA PHE A 55 13.82 12.31 -0.16
C PHE A 55 12.83 11.13 -0.12
N SER A 56 13.22 10.02 0.51
CA SER A 56 12.23 9.11 1.07
C SER A 56 11.52 9.92 2.15
N GLN A 57 10.34 10.46 1.82
CA GLN A 57 9.56 11.27 2.76
C GLN A 57 9.39 10.47 4.04
N TYR A 58 9.72 11.08 5.17
CA TYR A 58 9.46 10.55 6.50
C TYR A 58 7.95 10.33 6.65
N ARG A 59 7.47 9.13 6.29
CA ARG A 59 6.11 8.69 6.60
C ARG A 59 6.20 7.86 7.87
N GLY A 60 5.47 8.26 8.90
CA GLY A 60 5.31 7.42 10.08
C GLY A 60 4.60 6.13 9.66
N VAL A 61 5.13 4.97 10.04
CA VAL A 61 4.35 3.73 9.96
C VAL A 61 3.25 3.79 11.01
N SER A 62 2.04 3.45 10.58
CA SER A 62 0.91 3.21 11.48
C SER A 62 0.91 1.76 11.92
N HIS A 63 0.49 1.48 13.15
CA HIS A 63 0.22 0.11 13.60
C HIS A 63 -1.14 -0.39 13.07
N THR A 64 -1.96 0.51 12.52
CA THR A 64 -3.24 0.19 11.91
C THR A 64 -3.39 0.84 10.54
N ILE A 65 -3.94 0.09 9.60
CA ILE A 65 -4.26 0.52 8.25
C ILE A 65 -5.73 0.23 8.08
N GLY A 66 -6.57 1.27 8.05
CA GLY A 66 -8.03 1.09 8.12
C GLY A 66 -8.42 0.23 9.33
N GLU A 67 -8.96 -0.96 9.07
CA GLU A 67 -9.37 -1.95 10.08
C GLU A 67 -8.31 -3.05 10.33
N LEU A 68 -7.24 -3.09 9.53
CA LEU A 68 -6.17 -4.08 9.63
C LEU A 68 -5.10 -3.61 10.61
N SER A 69 -4.68 -4.46 11.53
CA SER A 69 -3.53 -4.18 12.39
C SER A 69 -2.24 -4.76 11.81
N ALA A 70 -1.10 -4.17 12.18
CA ALA A 70 0.22 -4.65 11.80
C ALA A 70 0.48 -6.06 12.32
N GLU A 71 -0.02 -6.41 13.50
CA GLU A 71 0.10 -7.74 14.09
C GLU A 71 -0.66 -8.80 13.26
N TYR A 72 -1.88 -8.47 12.83
CA TYR A 72 -2.65 -9.36 11.95
C TYR A 72 -1.97 -9.56 10.60
N LEU A 73 -1.45 -8.49 9.99
CA LEU A 73 -0.69 -8.59 8.74
C LEU A 73 0.60 -9.41 8.92
N LEU A 74 1.31 -9.25 10.04
CA LEU A 74 2.51 -10.04 10.34
C LEU A 74 2.23 -11.52 10.53
N ASP A 75 1.12 -11.85 11.19
CA ASP A 75 0.70 -13.24 11.39
C ASP A 75 0.47 -13.90 10.03
N LEU A 76 -0.30 -13.25 9.16
CA LEU A 76 -0.53 -13.71 7.79
C LEU A 76 0.78 -13.84 7.00
N LEU A 77 1.62 -12.82 6.99
CA LEU A 77 2.86 -12.81 6.22
C LEU A 77 3.85 -13.91 6.62
N ASN A 78 3.84 -14.34 7.88
CA ASN A 78 4.82 -15.29 8.41
C ASN A 78 4.27 -16.71 8.56
N ASN A 79 2.95 -16.88 8.63
CA ASN A 79 2.32 -18.18 8.87
C ASN A 79 1.48 -18.67 7.67
N ASP A 80 0.99 -17.77 6.81
CA ASP A 80 0.14 -18.09 5.68
C ASP A 80 0.75 -17.63 4.34
N TYR A 81 0.58 -18.44 3.30
CA TYR A 81 0.92 -18.00 1.94
C TYR A 81 -0.19 -17.11 1.40
N CYS A 82 0.00 -15.79 1.49
CA CYS A 82 -1.02 -14.78 1.19
C CYS A 82 -0.90 -14.12 -0.19
N PHE A 83 0.19 -14.37 -0.93
CA PHE A 83 0.39 -13.89 -2.29
C PHE A 83 -0.32 -14.79 -3.32
N ASP A 84 -0.90 -14.21 -4.37
CA ASP A 84 -1.50 -14.95 -5.47
C ASP A 84 -0.55 -15.23 -6.65
N PHE A 85 0.72 -14.85 -6.49
CA PHE A 85 1.81 -15.07 -7.44
C PHE A 85 2.99 -15.77 -6.77
N ASP A 86 3.83 -16.44 -7.55
CA ASP A 86 5.00 -17.15 -7.04
C ASP A 86 6.11 -16.15 -6.63
N TYR A 87 6.35 -16.09 -5.32
CA TYR A 87 7.32 -15.19 -4.71
C TYR A 87 7.98 -15.80 -3.48
N GLU A 88 9.31 -15.70 -3.46
CA GLU A 88 10.16 -16.06 -2.33
C GLU A 88 10.84 -14.79 -1.78
N PRO A 89 10.56 -14.39 -0.52
CA PRO A 89 11.13 -13.17 0.05
C PRO A 89 12.64 -13.21 0.19
N LYS A 90 13.30 -12.09 -0.09
CA LYS A 90 14.75 -11.90 0.09
C LYS A 90 15.04 -10.92 1.22
N GLU A 91 16.23 -11.04 1.80
CA GLU A 91 16.65 -10.19 2.91
C GLU A 91 16.58 -8.70 2.52
N ASN A 92 15.92 -7.92 3.37
CA ASN A 92 15.58 -6.50 3.22
C ASN A 92 14.52 -6.18 2.16
N ASP A 93 13.83 -7.18 1.59
CA ASP A 93 12.63 -6.88 0.81
C ASP A 93 11.61 -6.16 1.67
N ILE A 94 10.89 -5.25 1.03
CA ILE A 94 10.02 -4.29 1.69
C ILE A 94 8.61 -4.45 1.15
N LEU A 95 7.67 -4.63 2.06
CA LEU A 95 6.25 -4.68 1.73
C LEU A 95 5.56 -3.50 2.42
N GLU A 96 4.95 -2.65 1.62
CA GLU A 96 4.21 -1.48 2.07
C GLU A 96 2.73 -1.72 1.88
N PHE A 97 1.93 -1.28 2.83
CA PHE A 97 0.48 -1.32 2.75
C PHE A 97 -0.08 0.08 2.95
N VAL A 98 -1.12 0.39 2.19
CA VAL A 98 -1.79 1.69 2.22
C VAL A 98 -3.28 1.47 2.25
N TYR A 99 -3.96 2.15 3.15
CA TYR A 99 -5.41 2.33 3.09
C TYR A 99 -5.69 3.76 2.63
N ASN A 100 -6.32 3.87 1.48
CA ASN A 100 -6.62 5.16 0.87
C ASN A 100 -7.92 5.06 0.08
N TYR A 101 -8.32 6.18 -0.48
CA TYR A 101 -9.49 6.28 -1.32
C TYR A 101 -9.18 5.83 -2.75
N LYS A 102 -10.10 5.07 -3.36
CA LYS A 102 -9.97 4.61 -4.75
C LYS A 102 -9.88 5.76 -5.74
N LEU A 103 -10.58 6.87 -5.44
CA LEU A 103 -10.61 8.07 -6.28
C LEU A 103 -9.61 9.13 -5.80
N PRO A 104 -8.55 9.44 -6.55
CA PRO A 104 -7.55 10.44 -6.14
C PRO A 104 -8.13 11.86 -6.01
N ASP A 105 -9.05 12.23 -6.90
CA ASP A 105 -9.74 13.53 -6.91
C ASP A 105 -10.56 13.78 -5.64
N ALA A 106 -10.91 12.71 -4.93
CA ALA A 106 -11.59 12.78 -3.66
C ALA A 106 -10.69 13.40 -2.55
N LYS A 107 -9.36 13.41 -2.70
CA LYS A 107 -8.41 14.07 -1.77
C LYS A 107 -8.65 15.59 -1.69
N HIS A 108 -9.24 16.19 -2.72
CA HIS A 108 -9.53 17.62 -2.78
C HIS A 108 -10.98 17.97 -2.38
N MET A 109 -11.75 17.01 -1.84
CA MET A 109 -13.10 17.30 -1.33
C MET A 109 -13.07 17.98 0.05
N PRO A 110 -13.84 19.06 0.26
CA PRO A 110 -13.74 19.91 1.45
C PRO A 110 -14.28 19.32 2.76
N LYS A 111 -14.98 18.17 2.74
CA LYS A 111 -15.66 17.58 3.92
C LYS A 111 -15.04 16.26 4.42
N ARG A 112 -13.81 15.92 4.00
CA ARG A 112 -13.31 14.56 4.18
C ARG A 112 -12.49 14.33 5.44
N ILE A 113 -12.58 13.11 5.96
CA ILE A 113 -11.63 12.56 6.93
C ILE A 113 -10.33 12.26 6.18
N ASN A 114 -9.20 12.69 6.74
CA ASN A 114 -7.89 12.33 6.21
C ASN A 114 -7.65 10.83 6.45
N ILE A 115 -7.58 10.05 5.37
CA ILE A 115 -7.28 8.61 5.40
C ILE A 115 -5.97 8.45 4.63
N GLU A 116 -4.86 8.56 5.34
CA GLU A 116 -3.54 8.21 4.82
C GLU A 116 -2.87 7.36 5.89
N CYS A 117 -3.27 6.08 5.94
CA CYS A 117 -2.69 5.09 6.82
C CYS A 117 -1.72 4.23 6.01
N TRP A 118 -0.45 4.27 6.38
CA TRP A 118 0.63 3.56 5.72
C TRP A 118 1.39 2.73 6.74
N SER A 119 1.73 1.50 6.39
CA SER A 119 2.63 0.64 7.18
C SER A 119 3.66 0.00 6.26
N ALA A 120 4.82 -0.28 6.81
CA ALA A 120 5.89 -0.99 6.13
C ALA A 120 6.30 -2.21 6.95
N PHE A 121 6.72 -3.24 6.21
CA PHE A 121 7.24 -4.48 6.73
C PHE A 121 8.53 -4.80 5.98
N ILE A 122 9.52 -5.32 6.71
CA ILE A 122 10.84 -5.66 6.18
C ILE A 122 11.05 -7.16 6.40
N PHE A 123 11.47 -7.87 5.35
CA PHE A 123 11.85 -9.27 5.49
C PHE A 123 13.29 -9.35 6.00
N THR A 124 13.49 -9.89 7.20
CA THR A 124 14.82 -10.06 7.78
C THR A 124 14.92 -11.33 8.61
N LYS A 125 16.04 -12.04 8.48
CA LYS A 125 16.32 -13.29 9.21
C LYS A 125 15.21 -14.34 9.00
N GLY A 126 14.69 -14.43 7.78
CA GLY A 126 13.70 -15.42 7.38
C GLY A 126 12.25 -15.11 7.80
N LYS A 127 11.95 -13.87 8.22
CA LYS A 127 10.58 -13.47 8.56
C LYS A 127 10.32 -12.00 8.26
N TRP A 128 9.06 -11.66 8.02
CA TRP A 128 8.59 -10.27 7.99
C TRP A 128 8.53 -9.70 9.40
N ILE A 129 9.00 -8.47 9.55
CA ILE A 129 8.85 -7.66 10.77
C ILE A 129 8.20 -6.33 10.43
N PHE A 130 7.44 -5.78 11.37
CA PHE A 130 6.91 -4.42 11.25
C PHE A 130 8.02 -3.44 11.59
N ASP A 131 8.53 -2.75 10.57
CA ASP A 131 9.59 -1.77 10.74
C ASP A 131 9.59 -0.77 9.58
N ARG A 132 10.30 0.33 9.76
CA ARG A 132 10.48 1.38 8.77
C ARG A 132 11.84 1.24 8.15
N TYR A 133 11.91 1.56 6.87
CA TYR A 133 13.18 1.69 6.17
C TYR A 133 13.51 3.18 5.95
N TYR A 134 14.78 3.52 6.02
CA TYR A 134 15.29 4.87 5.82
C TYR A 134 16.46 4.84 4.87
N ASP A 135 16.54 5.83 3.98
CA ASP A 135 17.72 6.07 3.14
C ASP A 135 18.14 4.83 2.35
N VAL A 136 17.17 4.07 1.83
CA VAL A 136 17.40 2.88 1.01
C VAL A 136 16.96 3.12 -0.42
N LYS A 137 17.71 2.53 -1.35
CA LYS A 137 17.36 2.45 -2.74
C LYS A 137 16.51 1.20 -2.95
N LEU A 138 15.34 1.37 -3.52
CA LEU A 138 14.38 0.30 -3.78
C LEU A 138 14.13 0.14 -5.27
N LYS A 139 13.77 -1.08 -5.67
CA LYS A 139 13.18 -1.37 -6.98
C LYS A 139 11.84 -2.03 -6.75
N SER A 140 10.77 -1.43 -7.26
CA SER A 140 9.45 -2.07 -7.25
C SER A 140 9.55 -3.42 -7.96
N ILE A 141 9.13 -4.48 -7.26
CA ILE A 141 8.97 -5.83 -7.82
C ILE A 141 7.59 -5.90 -8.43
N THR A 142 6.57 -5.62 -7.62
CA THR A 142 5.17 -5.62 -8.04
C THR A 142 4.31 -4.86 -7.00
N GLN A 143 3.02 -4.70 -7.28
CA GLN A 143 2.05 -4.02 -6.42
C GLN A 143 0.66 -4.62 -6.65
N GLY A 144 -0.27 -4.36 -5.73
CA GLY A 144 -1.59 -4.96 -5.80
C GLY A 144 -2.59 -4.39 -4.83
N PHE A 145 -3.67 -5.14 -4.62
CA PHE A 145 -4.72 -4.82 -3.66
C PHE A 145 -5.00 -6.01 -2.74
N ILE A 146 -5.60 -5.73 -1.57
CA ILE A 146 -6.07 -6.77 -0.67
C ILE A 146 -7.51 -7.12 -1.05
N LYS A 147 -7.79 -8.41 -1.24
CA LYS A 147 -9.13 -8.94 -1.37
C LYS A 147 -9.54 -9.62 -0.07
N PHE A 148 -10.69 -9.21 0.46
CA PHE A 148 -11.36 -9.90 1.57
C PHE A 148 -12.21 -11.04 1.00
N LEU A 149 -12.11 -12.23 1.59
CA LEU A 149 -12.85 -13.43 1.21
C LEU A 149 -13.99 -13.74 2.18
#